data_AF-A0A355T1G5-F1
#
_entry.id   AF-A0A355T1G5-F1
#
_cell.length_a   1.000
_cell.length_b   1.000
_cell.length_c   1.000
_cell.angle_alpha   90.00
_cell.angle_beta   90.00
_cell.angle_gamma   90.00
#
_symmetry.space_group_name_H-M   'P 1'
#
loop_
_entity.id
_entity.type
_entity.pdbx_description
1 polymer ?
#
loop_
_entity_poly.entity_id
_entity_poly.type
_entity_poly.pdbx_seq_one_letter_code
_entity_poly.pdbx_strand_id
1 'polypeptide(L)'
;SSGVHSNGFSLVRRLLSDHKIGFDAPFPPSAQNGANETVGDVLLTPTRIYVKQLLAAMKATDGIKALVHITGGGFTENVPRVLPDNIAADIDGASWTQPPVFKWLAELGGIDNAEMGRTFNCGIGMVVVVDAASADAVTAALEAEGESVARIGTLRAGETGEVVINGQLGSAI
;
A
#
# COMPACT_ATOMS: atom_id res chain seq x y z
N SER A 1 -4.16 -3.01 -2.06
CA SER A 1 -4.64 -1.73 -2.61
C SER A 1 -5.14 -1.97 -4.02
N SER A 2 -6.04 -1.14 -4.54
CA SER A 2 -6.49 -1.20 -5.93
C SER A 2 -5.64 -0.35 -6.88
N GLY A 3 -4.75 0.50 -6.35
CA GLY A 3 -3.92 1.40 -7.15
C GLY A 3 -3.51 2.63 -6.35
N VAL A 4 -3.38 3.78 -7.02
CA VAL A 4 -3.00 5.06 -6.38
C VAL A 4 -4.01 5.57 -5.34
N HIS A 5 -5.22 5.03 -5.34
CA HIS A 5 -6.35 5.46 -4.50
C HIS A 5 -6.68 6.93 -4.72
N SER A 6 -6.45 7.80 -3.74
CA SER A 6 -6.84 9.21 -3.79
C SER A 6 -5.71 10.15 -3.36
N ASN A 7 -4.47 9.67 -3.30
CA ASN A 7 -3.29 10.43 -2.85
C ASN A 7 -2.21 10.49 -3.93
N GLY A 8 -1.30 11.46 -3.85
CA GLY A 8 -0.19 11.62 -4.81
C GLY A 8 -0.58 12.19 -6.18
N PHE A 9 -1.86 12.51 -6.42
CA PHE A 9 -2.33 12.96 -7.74
C PHE A 9 -1.70 14.29 -8.22
N SER A 10 -1.24 15.15 -7.32
CA SER A 10 -0.49 16.35 -7.71
C SER A 10 0.83 16.01 -8.40
N LEU A 11 1.56 15.00 -7.89
CA LEU A 11 2.77 14.48 -8.53
C LEU A 11 2.42 13.76 -9.84
N VAL A 12 1.41 12.90 -9.83
CA VAL A 12 0.94 12.20 -11.03
C VAL A 12 0.63 13.18 -12.17
N ARG A 13 -0.21 14.20 -11.93
CA ARG A 13 -0.56 15.19 -12.95
C ARG A 13 0.65 15.96 -13.48
N ARG A 14 1.60 16.29 -12.59
CA ARG A 14 2.84 16.94 -12.98
C ARG A 14 3.67 16.04 -13.91
N LEU A 15 3.88 14.77 -13.55
CA LEU A 15 4.63 13.83 -14.38
C LEU A 15 4.01 13.65 -15.76
N LEU A 16 2.68 13.48 -15.83
CA LEU A 16 1.98 13.39 -17.12
C LEU A 16 2.20 14.65 -17.97
N SER A 17 2.12 15.84 -17.37
CA SER A 17 2.37 17.11 -18.06
C SER A 17 3.82 17.23 -18.54
N ASP A 18 4.79 16.93 -17.68
CA ASP A 18 6.22 17.06 -17.98
C ASP A 18 6.64 16.12 -19.13
N HIS A 19 6.02 14.93 -19.19
CA HIS A 19 6.26 13.93 -20.24
C HIS A 19 5.27 13.99 -21.41
N LYS A 20 4.34 14.95 -21.42
CA LYS A 20 3.31 15.14 -22.46
C LYS A 20 2.46 13.90 -22.72
N ILE A 21 2.09 13.19 -21.65
CA ILE A 21 1.26 11.99 -21.69
C ILE A 21 -0.20 12.39 -21.45
N GLY A 22 -1.08 12.09 -22.41
CA GLY A 22 -2.53 12.28 -22.30
C GLY A 22 -3.18 11.18 -21.45
N PHE A 23 -4.34 11.47 -20.85
CA PHE A 23 -5.11 10.46 -20.10
C PHE A 23 -5.67 9.36 -21.00
N ASP A 24 -5.90 9.65 -22.28
CA ASP A 24 -6.35 8.73 -23.32
C ASP A 24 -5.21 7.89 -23.93
N ALA A 25 -3.95 8.17 -23.57
CA ALA A 25 -2.82 7.39 -24.01
C ALA A 25 -2.92 5.94 -23.49
N PRO A 26 -2.46 4.94 -24.26
CA PRO A 26 -2.42 3.57 -23.79
C PRO A 26 -1.52 3.45 -22.56
N PHE A 27 -2.01 2.80 -21.51
CA PHE A 27 -1.16 2.44 -20.38
C PHE A 27 -0.17 1.35 -20.81
N PRO A 28 1.10 1.39 -20.38
CA PRO A 28 2.07 0.38 -20.77
C PRO A 28 1.56 -1.03 -20.44
N PRO A 29 1.81 -2.03 -21.33
CA PRO A 29 1.37 -3.39 -21.11
C PRO A 29 1.85 -3.88 -19.75
N SER A 30 0.92 -4.16 -18.85
CA SER A 30 1.23 -4.68 -17.53
C SER A 30 0.26 -5.80 -17.19
N ALA A 31 0.73 -6.78 -16.43
CA ALA A 31 0.08 -8.07 -16.28
C ALA A 31 -1.30 -8.04 -15.60
N GLN A 32 -1.75 -6.90 -15.04
CA GLN A 32 -2.91 -6.89 -14.14
C GLN A 32 -4.25 -6.62 -14.82
N ASN A 33 -4.30 -5.83 -15.89
CA ASN A 33 -5.58 -5.29 -16.37
C ASN A 33 -5.74 -5.33 -17.90
N GLY A 34 -5.91 -6.52 -18.46
CA GLY A 34 -6.38 -6.70 -19.83
C GLY A 34 -5.53 -6.05 -20.94
N ALA A 35 -6.00 -6.17 -22.18
CA ALA A 35 -5.45 -5.41 -23.29
C ALA A 35 -6.30 -4.13 -23.46
N ASN A 36 -5.64 -2.97 -23.63
CA ASN A 36 -6.21 -1.67 -24.02
C ASN A 36 -6.70 -0.71 -22.91
N GLU A 37 -6.22 -0.80 -21.66
CA GLU A 37 -6.48 0.29 -20.70
C GLU A 37 -5.72 1.57 -21.09
N THR A 38 -6.35 2.72 -20.86
CA THR A 38 -5.68 4.03 -20.94
C THR A 38 -5.03 4.40 -19.61
N VAL A 39 -4.11 5.37 -19.65
CA VAL A 39 -3.52 5.96 -18.43
C VAL A 39 -4.62 6.49 -17.49
N GLY A 40 -5.68 7.10 -18.04
CA GLY A 40 -6.82 7.59 -17.29
C GLY A 40 -7.58 6.47 -16.57
N ASP A 41 -7.83 5.36 -17.24
CA ASP A 41 -8.53 4.20 -16.65
C ASP A 41 -7.77 3.67 -15.42
N VAL A 42 -6.46 3.47 -15.56
CA VAL A 42 -5.61 2.98 -14.47
C VAL A 42 -5.58 3.97 -13.31
N LEU A 43 -5.37 5.26 -13.59
CA LEU A 43 -5.28 6.29 -12.55
C LEU A 43 -6.61 6.55 -11.83
N LEU A 44 -7.75 6.35 -12.52
CA LEU A 44 -9.08 6.51 -11.95
C LEU A 44 -9.62 5.23 -11.30
N THR A 45 -8.81 4.18 -11.19
CA THR A 45 -9.20 2.95 -10.47
C THR A 45 -9.73 3.31 -9.08
N PRO A 46 -10.99 2.98 -8.75
CA PRO A 46 -11.61 3.41 -7.50
C PRO A 46 -10.86 2.92 -6.26
N THR A 47 -10.83 3.75 -5.22
CA THR A 47 -10.28 3.39 -3.92
C THR A 47 -11.02 2.19 -3.33
N ARG A 48 -10.26 1.17 -2.88
CA ARG A 48 -10.81 0.00 -2.19
C ARG A 48 -11.39 0.40 -0.84
N ILE A 49 -12.62 -0.01 -0.55
CA ILE A 49 -13.28 0.19 0.74
C ILE A 49 -13.09 -1.06 1.60
N TYR A 50 -12.47 -0.91 2.78
CA TYR A 50 -12.09 -2.00 3.68
C TYR A 50 -13.10 -2.26 4.83
N VAL A 51 -14.17 -1.47 4.93
CA VAL A 51 -15.05 -1.44 6.11
C VAL A 51 -15.68 -2.80 6.43
N LYS A 52 -16.26 -3.47 5.42
CA LYS A 52 -16.99 -4.74 5.65
C LYS A 52 -16.04 -5.85 6.09
N GLN A 53 -14.89 -5.93 5.42
CA GLN A 53 -13.87 -6.95 5.61
C GLN A 53 -13.23 -6.82 6.99
N LEU A 54 -12.90 -5.58 7.40
CA LEU A 54 -12.37 -5.31 8.73
C LEU A 54 -13.40 -5.62 9.84
N LEU A 55 -14.68 -5.24 9.64
CA LEU A 55 -15.74 -5.56 10.61
C LEU A 55 -15.96 -7.07 10.75
N ALA A 56 -15.85 -7.84 9.68
CA ALA A 56 -15.93 -9.30 9.73
C ALA A 56 -14.73 -9.89 10.50
N ALA A 57 -13.51 -9.47 10.19
CA ALA A 57 -12.29 -9.93 10.87
C ALA A 57 -12.28 -9.60 12.38
N MET A 58 -12.75 -8.41 12.76
CA MET A 58 -12.89 -8.00 14.17
C MET A 58 -13.97 -8.79 14.94
N LYS A 59 -14.97 -9.34 14.25
CA LYS A 59 -15.97 -10.22 14.88
C LYS A 59 -15.48 -11.66 15.00
N ALA A 60 -14.65 -12.10 14.06
CA ALA A 60 -14.11 -13.46 14.03
C ALA A 60 -12.92 -13.65 14.97
N THR A 61 -12.20 -12.58 15.30
CA THR A 61 -10.95 -12.64 16.07
C THR A 61 -10.80 -11.45 17.01
N ASP A 62 -10.20 -11.66 18.17
CA ASP A 62 -9.78 -10.60 19.11
C ASP A 62 -8.30 -10.19 18.90
N GLY A 63 -7.70 -10.63 17.79
CA GLY A 63 -6.27 -10.49 17.53
C GLY A 63 -5.83 -9.14 16.97
N ILE A 64 -6.77 -8.31 16.53
CA ILE A 64 -6.49 -7.00 15.93
C ILE A 64 -6.27 -5.96 17.03
N LYS A 65 -5.08 -5.36 17.05
CA LYS A 65 -4.67 -4.33 18.02
C LYS A 65 -4.83 -2.92 17.46
N ALA A 66 -4.59 -2.75 16.16
CA ALA A 66 -4.68 -1.44 15.51
C ALA A 66 -4.95 -1.59 14.01
N LEU A 67 -5.50 -0.52 13.42
CA LEU A 67 -5.80 -0.42 12.00
C LEU A 67 -5.21 0.90 11.47
N VAL A 68 -4.49 0.83 10.36
CA VAL A 68 -3.82 1.98 9.75
C VAL A 68 -4.22 2.07 8.29
N HIS A 69 -4.99 3.10 7.95
CA HIS A 69 -5.29 3.42 6.57
C HIS A 69 -4.08 4.14 5.94
N ILE A 70 -3.49 3.54 4.90
CA ILE A 70 -2.32 4.11 4.24
C ILE A 70 -2.79 5.12 3.20
N THR A 71 -2.53 6.40 3.47
CA THR A 71 -2.96 7.53 2.63
C THR A 71 -1.76 8.39 2.24
N GLY A 72 -1.88 9.73 2.23
CA GLY A 72 -0.72 10.61 2.08
C GLY A 72 0.29 10.39 3.21
N GLY A 73 1.58 10.47 2.90
CA GLY A 73 2.67 10.19 3.84
C GLY A 73 3.04 8.70 3.98
N GLY A 74 2.30 7.82 3.28
CA GLY A 74 2.58 6.38 3.17
C GLY A 74 2.83 5.68 4.51
N PHE A 75 3.79 4.77 4.58
CA PHE A 75 4.04 4.01 5.82
C PHE A 75 4.64 4.89 6.92
N THR A 76 5.60 5.74 6.56
CA THR A 76 6.40 6.52 7.51
C THR A 76 5.58 7.52 8.30
N GLU A 77 4.52 8.10 7.72
CA GLU A 77 3.67 9.04 8.45
C GLU A 77 2.42 8.39 9.06
N ASN A 78 1.92 7.29 8.49
CA ASN A 78 0.65 6.71 8.93
C ASN A 78 0.84 5.63 10.01
N VAL A 79 1.83 4.74 9.88
CA VAL A 79 2.03 3.62 10.81
C VAL A 79 2.31 4.09 12.23
N PRO A 80 3.17 5.09 12.49
CA PRO A 80 3.47 5.50 13.87
C PRO A 80 2.28 6.07 14.65
N ARG A 81 1.24 6.55 13.98
CA ARG A 81 0.09 7.21 14.62
C ARG A 81 -0.70 6.31 15.56
N VAL A 82 -0.53 4.99 15.42
CA VAL A 82 -1.23 3.98 16.24
C VAL A 82 -0.28 3.21 17.16
N LEU A 83 1.03 3.46 17.08
CA LEU A 83 2.02 2.76 17.87
C LEU A 83 2.22 3.46 19.22
N PRO A 84 2.42 2.69 20.31
CA PRO A 84 2.84 3.27 21.58
C PRO A 84 4.23 3.92 21.47
N ASP A 85 4.57 4.73 22.47
CA ASP A 85 5.94 5.22 22.64
C ASP A 85 6.93 4.05 22.76
N ASN A 86 8.14 4.26 22.25
CA ASN A 86 9.24 3.29 22.23
C ASN A 86 9.00 2.02 21.41
N ILE A 87 8.02 2.03 20.50
CA ILE A 87 7.76 0.97 19.53
C ILE A 87 8.03 1.47 18.12
N ALA A 88 8.81 0.70 17.38
CA ALA A 88 9.15 0.94 15.98
C ALA A 88 8.55 -0.16 15.08
N ALA A 89 8.35 0.17 13.81
CA ALA A 89 7.91 -0.78 12.79
C ALA A 89 9.04 -1.11 11.81
N ASP A 90 9.33 -2.40 11.64
CA ASP A 90 10.18 -2.89 10.57
C ASP A 90 9.29 -3.49 9.48
N ILE A 91 9.27 -2.84 8.31
CA ILE A 91 8.50 -3.24 7.14
C ILE A 91 9.43 -3.92 6.13
N ASP A 92 9.01 -5.05 5.58
CA ASP A 92 9.68 -5.76 4.49
C ASP A 92 9.01 -5.43 3.16
N GLY A 93 9.62 -4.52 2.39
CA GLY A 93 9.15 -4.09 1.08
C GLY A 93 9.04 -5.23 0.07
N ALA A 94 9.80 -6.32 0.25
CA ALA A 94 9.80 -7.45 -0.67
C ALA A 94 8.70 -8.48 -0.36
N SER A 95 7.81 -8.24 0.60
CA SER A 95 6.83 -9.22 1.04
C SER A 95 5.46 -9.13 0.34
N TRP A 96 5.27 -8.15 -0.54
CA TRP A 96 4.10 -8.04 -1.41
C TRP A 96 4.50 -7.61 -2.81
N THR A 97 3.60 -7.77 -3.78
CA THR A 97 3.77 -7.24 -5.14
C THR A 97 2.94 -5.98 -5.32
N GLN A 98 3.55 -4.87 -5.71
CA GLN A 98 2.79 -3.63 -5.96
C GLN A 98 2.12 -3.63 -7.34
N PRO A 99 0.98 -2.95 -7.49
CA PRO A 99 0.38 -2.70 -8.80
C PRO A 99 1.36 -2.02 -9.78
N PRO A 100 1.35 -2.38 -11.08
CA PRO A 100 2.29 -1.86 -12.09
C PRO A 100 2.33 -0.34 -12.23
N VAL A 101 1.22 0.35 -11.91
CA VAL A 101 1.16 1.83 -11.92
C VAL A 101 2.26 2.47 -11.08
N PHE A 102 2.65 1.85 -9.95
CA PHE A 102 3.68 2.42 -9.10
C PHE A 102 5.08 2.28 -9.70
N LYS A 103 5.38 1.11 -10.28
CA LYS A 103 6.65 0.91 -11.01
C LYS A 103 6.74 1.87 -12.19
N TRP A 104 5.66 2.01 -12.95
CA TRP A 104 5.60 2.95 -14.07
C TRP A 104 5.79 4.40 -13.63
N LEU A 105 5.13 4.86 -12.57
CA LEU A 105 5.30 6.22 -12.04
C LEU A 105 6.72 6.47 -11.52
N ALA A 106 7.32 5.48 -10.85
CA ALA A 106 8.69 5.58 -10.35
C ALA A 106 9.69 5.72 -11.51
N GLU A 107 9.55 4.90 -12.56
CA GLU A 107 10.39 4.95 -13.76
C GLU A 107 10.18 6.25 -14.54
N LEU A 108 8.92 6.69 -14.68
CA LEU A 108 8.58 7.92 -15.40
C LEU A 108 9.19 9.16 -14.72
N GLY A 109 9.08 9.25 -13.39
CA GLY A 109 9.55 10.40 -12.62
C GLY A 109 10.98 10.30 -12.09
N GLY A 110 11.67 9.16 -12.29
CA GLY A 110 12.96 8.89 -11.64
C GLY A 110 12.87 8.95 -10.11
N ILE A 111 11.75 8.49 -9.54
CA ILE A 111 11.45 8.62 -8.11
C ILE A 111 12.09 7.44 -7.36
N ASP A 112 12.87 7.73 -6.32
CA ASP A 112 13.45 6.70 -5.50
C ASP A 112 12.41 5.96 -4.63
N ASN A 113 12.79 4.79 -4.12
CA ASN A 113 11.91 3.93 -3.33
C ASN A 113 11.38 4.61 -2.05
N ALA A 114 12.19 5.45 -1.40
CA ALA A 114 11.79 6.11 -0.17
C ALA A 114 10.72 7.17 -0.43
N GLU A 115 10.88 7.94 -1.51
CA GLU A 115 9.92 8.95 -1.92
C GLU A 115 8.63 8.35 -2.46
N MET A 116 8.71 7.22 -3.17
CA MET A 116 7.54 6.42 -3.53
C MET A 116 6.75 6.01 -2.28
N GLY A 117 7.44 5.50 -1.25
CA GLY A 117 6.85 5.08 0.02
C GLY A 117 6.32 6.21 0.91
N ARG A 118 6.71 7.47 0.66
CA ARG A 118 6.14 8.66 1.30
C ARG A 118 4.93 9.20 0.56
N THR A 119 4.94 9.13 -0.77
CA THR A 119 3.89 9.73 -1.60
C THR A 119 2.71 8.80 -1.80
N PHE A 120 2.98 7.50 -1.98
CA PHE A 120 2.01 6.51 -2.41
C PHE A 120 1.88 5.36 -1.41
N ASN A 121 0.78 4.62 -1.53
CA ASN A 121 0.54 3.40 -0.76
C ASN A 121 1.34 2.18 -1.27
N CYS A 122 1.92 2.27 -2.47
CA CYS A 122 2.75 1.23 -3.09
C CYS A 122 2.13 -0.18 -3.05
N GLY A 123 0.80 -0.31 -3.12
CA GLY A 123 0.10 -1.59 -3.10
C GLY A 123 -0.55 -1.96 -1.77
N ILE A 124 -0.20 -1.32 -0.65
CA ILE A 124 -0.81 -1.59 0.67
C ILE A 124 -1.73 -0.43 1.07
N GLY A 125 -3.04 -0.64 0.98
CA GLY A 125 -4.02 0.40 1.35
C GLY A 125 -4.38 0.39 2.84
N MET A 126 -4.21 -0.75 3.51
CA MET A 126 -4.57 -0.94 4.91
C MET A 126 -3.50 -1.81 5.57
N VAL A 127 -3.00 -1.38 6.73
CA VAL A 127 -2.15 -2.18 7.61
C VAL A 127 -2.95 -2.55 8.85
N VAL A 128 -2.88 -3.82 9.23
CA VAL A 128 -3.55 -4.36 10.42
C VAL A 128 -2.47 -4.81 11.38
N VAL A 129 -2.40 -4.18 12.55
CA VAL A 129 -1.48 -4.57 13.62
C VAL A 129 -2.16 -5.67 14.43
N VAL A 130 -1.53 -6.84 14.51
CA VAL A 130 -2.11 -8.03 15.14
C VAL A 130 -1.20 -8.61 16.21
N ASP A 131 -1.77 -9.41 17.10
CA ASP A 131 -0.98 -10.35 17.88
C ASP A 131 -0.33 -11.42 16.97
N ALA A 132 0.92 -11.77 17.25
CA ALA A 132 1.64 -12.76 16.45
C ALA A 132 0.94 -14.13 16.45
N ALA A 133 0.33 -14.52 17.58
CA ALA A 133 -0.41 -15.78 17.68
C ALA A 133 -1.74 -15.75 16.92
N SER A 134 -2.27 -14.57 16.61
CA SER A 134 -3.53 -14.39 15.89
C SER A 134 -3.35 -14.06 14.40
N ALA A 135 -2.11 -13.91 13.93
CA ALA A 135 -1.83 -13.46 12.56
C ALA A 135 -2.48 -14.35 11.49
N ASP A 136 -2.43 -15.68 11.63
CA ASP A 136 -3.04 -16.61 10.68
C ASP A 136 -4.58 -16.55 10.71
N ALA A 137 -5.17 -16.43 11.90
CA ALA A 137 -6.63 -16.35 12.04
C ALA A 137 -7.18 -15.05 11.44
N VAL A 138 -6.50 -13.91 11.68
CA VAL A 138 -6.87 -12.61 11.10
C VAL A 138 -6.70 -12.64 9.57
N THR A 139 -5.60 -13.24 9.09
CA THR A 139 -5.36 -13.39 7.64
C THR A 139 -6.49 -14.18 6.99
N ALA A 140 -6.82 -15.35 7.52
CA ALA A 140 -7.91 -16.18 6.99
C ALA A 140 -9.26 -15.46 7.01
N ALA A 141 -9.56 -14.69 8.06
CA ALA A 141 -10.80 -13.94 8.16
C ALA A 141 -10.91 -12.81 7.10
N LEU A 142 -9.80 -12.13 6.79
CA LEU A 142 -9.76 -11.10 5.75
C LEU A 142 -9.81 -11.71 4.34
N GLU A 143 -9.11 -12.81 4.11
CA GLU A 143 -9.13 -13.53 2.82
C GLU A 143 -10.50 -14.14 2.51
N ALA A 144 -11.22 -14.63 3.53
CA ALA A 144 -12.60 -15.09 3.38
C ALA A 144 -13.55 -13.99 2.88
N GLU A 145 -13.21 -12.72 3.14
CA GLU A 145 -13.95 -11.55 2.66
C GLU A 145 -13.39 -10.98 1.33
N GLY A 146 -12.48 -11.72 0.69
CA GLY A 146 -11.92 -11.41 -0.63
C GLY A 146 -10.79 -10.39 -0.64
N GLU A 147 -10.12 -10.17 0.49
CA GLU A 147 -8.88 -9.36 0.52
C GLU A 147 -7.66 -10.22 0.18
N SER A 148 -6.64 -9.60 -0.42
CA SER A 148 -5.30 -10.17 -0.54
C SER A 148 -4.46 -9.66 0.62
N VAL A 149 -3.94 -10.57 1.44
CA VAL A 149 -3.22 -10.24 2.67
C VAL A 149 -1.75 -10.64 2.53
N ALA A 150 -0.85 -9.77 2.97
CA ALA A 150 0.56 -10.07 3.08
C ALA A 150 1.04 -9.77 4.51
N ARG A 151 1.96 -10.60 5.02
CA ARG A 151 2.70 -10.28 6.24
C ARG A 151 3.81 -9.32 5.86
N ILE A 152 3.66 -8.05 6.23
CA ILE A 152 4.54 -6.98 5.73
C ILE A 152 5.64 -6.56 6.70
N GLY A 153 5.73 -7.16 7.88
CA GLY A 153 6.71 -6.72 8.85
C GLY A 153 6.38 -7.13 10.27
N THR A 154 7.13 -6.55 11.21
CA THR A 154 7.01 -6.78 12.64
C THR A 154 7.18 -5.47 13.41
N LEU A 155 6.72 -5.47 14.66
CA LEU A 155 6.98 -4.38 15.60
C LEU A 155 8.10 -4.80 16.55
N ARG A 156 8.97 -3.85 16.91
CA ARG A 156 10.06 -4.05 17.87
C ARG A 156 10.18 -2.85 18.81
N ALA A 157 10.96 -3.01 19.88
CA ALA A 157 11.42 -1.87 20.66
C ALA A 157 12.28 -0.95 19.77
N GLY A 158 12.10 0.36 19.89
CA GLY A 158 12.81 1.35 19.08
C GLY A 158 12.42 2.77 19.46
N GLU A 159 12.76 3.74 18.62
CA GLU A 159 12.42 5.14 18.87
C GLU A 159 10.96 5.43 18.51
N THR A 160 10.28 6.28 19.29
CA THR A 160 8.92 6.72 18.96
C THR A 160 8.92 7.36 17.58
N GLY A 161 8.06 6.87 16.67
CA GLY A 161 7.98 7.39 15.31
C GLY A 161 8.81 6.63 14.28
N GLU A 162 9.67 5.69 14.71
CA GLU A 162 10.58 4.99 13.82
C GLU A 162 9.83 3.96 12.94
N VAL A 163 10.01 4.11 11.62
CA VAL A 163 9.59 3.12 10.61
C VAL A 163 10.78 2.83 9.71
N VAL A 164 11.23 1.57 9.69
CA VAL A 164 12.29 1.10 8.80
C VAL A 164 11.66 0.29 7.69
N ILE A 165 11.93 0.67 6.45
CA ILE A 165 11.49 -0.09 5.27
C ILE A 165 12.72 -0.77 4.68
N ASN A 166 12.72 -2.10 4.71
CA ASN A 166 13.77 -2.94 4.17
C ASN A 166 13.42 -3.35 2.73
N GLY A 167 14.39 -3.36 1.84
CA GLY A 167 14.19 -3.77 0.45
C GLY A 167 13.38 -2.77 -0.39
N GLN A 168 13.07 -3.19 -1.63
CA GLN A 168 12.29 -2.40 -2.58
C GLN A 168 10.79 -2.61 -2.32
N LEU A 169 10.01 -1.54 -2.29
CA LEU A 169 8.57 -1.62 -2.03
C LEU A 169 7.86 -2.41 -3.11
N GLY A 170 7.07 -3.38 -2.69
CA GLY A 170 6.22 -4.17 -3.57
C GLY A 170 7.01 -5.05 -4.55
N SER A 171 8.21 -5.50 -4.17
CA SER A 171 9.11 -6.24 -5.04
C SER A 171 9.03 -7.78 -4.89
N ALA A 172 7.98 -8.32 -4.27
CA ALA A 172 7.80 -9.77 -4.23
C ALA A 172 7.71 -10.36 -5.64
N ILE A 173 8.38 -11.50 -5.83
CA ILE A 173 8.49 -12.25 -7.11
C ILE A 173 7.39 -13.30 -7.20
#